data_AF-A0A537DA66-F1
#
_entry.id   AF-A0A537DA66-F1
#
_cell.length_a   1.000
_cell.length_b   1.000
_cell.length_c   1.000
_cell.angle_alpha   90.00
_cell.angle_beta   90.00
_cell.angle_gamma   90.00
#
_symmetry.space_group_name_H-M   'P 1'
#
loop_
_entity.id
_entity.type
_entity.pdbx_description
1 polymer ?
#
loop_
_entity_poly.entity_id
_entity_poly.type
_entity_poly.pdbx_seq_one_letter_code
_entity_poly.pdbx_strand_id
1 'polypeptide(L)'
;MLLVLCILMSAYFIRGITGFGSALIAVPMLALSQPLQFAVPLVLALDFTASLILGGTNAKKANWAEVKLLLPFGMLGACIGAYGLLKLPTTPVLLTLGAFTMFFGFRNIYGLQPVGRLSRAWAIPAGLAGGSAGALFGAGSPPYIMYLTRRLLDKGAVRATFSWLIAIDGGFRLGLFLLAGLLLDPKLQTAYALGLVPMAIGLYSGNKVHLDMTSGGMLRVVGALLVLSGAMLFLKVAA
;
A
#
# COMPACT_ATOMS: atom_id res chain seq x y z
N MET A 1 -6.92 21.78 2.45
CA MET A 1 -5.51 21.37 2.23
C MET A 1 -4.81 20.99 3.54
N LEU A 2 -4.92 21.78 4.61
CA LEU A 2 -4.27 21.49 5.90
C LEU A 2 -4.54 20.06 6.43
N LEU A 3 -5.80 19.62 6.44
CA LEU A 3 -6.18 18.26 6.87
C LEU A 3 -5.45 17.15 6.08
N VAL A 4 -5.29 17.33 4.76
CA VAL A 4 -4.56 16.39 3.89
C VAL A 4 -3.10 16.30 4.34
N LEU A 5 -2.45 17.44 4.58
CA LEU A 5 -1.05 17.48 5.01
C LEU A 5 -0.86 16.82 6.39
N CYS A 6 -1.79 17.03 7.33
CA CYS A 6 -1.76 16.36 8.64
C CYS A 6 -1.91 14.84 8.50
N ILE A 7 -2.84 14.37 7.67
CA ILE A 7 -3.03 12.94 7.41
C ILE A 7 -1.75 12.34 6.80
N LEU A 8 -1.16 13.00 5.80
CA LEU A 8 0.08 12.56 5.18
C LEU A 8 1.21 12.48 6.21
N MET A 9 1.43 13.53 7.00
CA MET A 9 2.46 13.54 8.03
C MET A 9 2.32 12.37 9.01
N SER A 10 1.13 12.13 9.52
CA SER A 10 0.85 11.02 10.45
C SER A 10 1.04 9.66 9.80
N ALA A 11 0.59 9.48 8.55
CA ALA A 11 0.77 8.23 7.82
C ALA A 11 2.25 7.95 7.50
N TYR A 12 3.02 8.97 7.13
CA TYR A 12 4.45 8.85 6.86
C TYR A 12 5.28 8.70 8.13
N PHE A 13 4.83 9.26 9.26
CA PHE A 13 5.38 8.96 10.58
C PHE A 13 5.28 7.47 10.90
N ILE A 14 4.08 6.89 10.73
CA ILE A 14 3.87 5.46 10.96
C ILE A 14 4.71 4.63 9.98
N ARG A 15 4.76 5.02 8.70
CA ARG A 15 5.65 4.38 7.72
C ARG A 15 7.13 4.49 8.12
N GLY A 16 7.56 5.59 8.72
CA GLY A 16 8.93 5.74 9.22
C GLY A 16 9.27 4.73 10.31
N ILE A 17 8.32 4.42 11.18
CA ILE A 17 8.49 3.41 12.24
C ILE A 17 8.42 1.99 11.64
N THR A 18 7.41 1.68 10.83
CA THR A 18 7.09 0.31 10.38
C THR A 18 7.81 -0.11 9.10
N GLY A 19 8.27 0.85 8.29
CA GLY A 19 8.80 0.64 6.95
C GLY A 19 7.75 0.41 5.85
N PHE A 20 6.45 0.33 6.18
CA PHE A 20 5.36 0.11 5.21
C PHE A 20 4.00 0.65 5.72
N GLY A 21 2.99 0.68 4.86
CA GLY A 21 1.60 0.90 5.29
C GLY A 21 1.14 2.37 5.37
N SER A 22 1.91 3.31 4.83
CA SER A 22 1.46 4.68 4.56
C SER A 22 0.12 4.69 3.80
N ALA A 23 0.03 3.97 2.68
CA ALA A 23 -1.20 3.90 1.88
C ALA A 23 -2.38 3.27 2.63
N LEU A 24 -2.12 2.27 3.46
CA LEU A 24 -3.13 1.59 4.27
C LEU A 24 -3.79 2.49 5.32
N ILE A 25 -3.15 3.59 5.68
CA ILE A 25 -3.64 4.57 6.65
C ILE A 25 -4.10 5.84 5.93
N ALA A 26 -3.25 6.38 5.06
CA ALA A 26 -3.51 7.63 4.34
C ALA A 26 -4.71 7.51 3.40
N VAL A 27 -4.85 6.42 2.63
CA VAL A 27 -5.92 6.32 1.63
C VAL A 27 -7.31 6.32 2.29
N PRO A 28 -7.61 5.47 3.29
CA PRO A 28 -8.89 5.54 4.01
C PRO A 28 -9.16 6.91 4.64
N MET A 29 -8.18 7.50 5.32
CA MET A 29 -8.34 8.80 5.99
C MET A 29 -8.57 9.93 4.98
N LEU A 30 -7.85 9.94 3.86
CA LEU A 30 -8.05 10.91 2.79
C LEU A 30 -9.40 10.68 2.10
N ALA A 31 -9.82 9.44 1.90
CA ALA A 31 -11.11 9.09 1.31
C ALA A 31 -12.29 9.62 2.13
N LEU A 32 -12.12 9.95 3.41
CA LEU A 32 -13.14 10.63 4.22
C LEU A 32 -13.44 12.05 3.72
N SER A 33 -12.47 12.75 3.15
CA SER A 33 -12.62 14.16 2.73
C SER A 33 -12.37 14.43 1.25
N GLN A 34 -11.69 13.53 0.54
CA GLN A 34 -11.30 13.67 -0.86
C GLN A 34 -11.75 12.46 -1.69
N PRO A 35 -11.93 12.62 -3.01
CA PRO A 35 -12.18 11.50 -3.91
C PRO A 35 -11.02 10.49 -3.91
N LEU A 36 -11.32 9.21 -4.12
CA LEU A 36 -10.30 8.16 -4.21
C LEU A 36 -9.36 8.37 -5.40
N GLN A 37 -9.87 8.94 -6.50
CA GLN A 37 -9.08 9.30 -7.69
C GLN A 37 -8.00 10.35 -7.37
N PHE A 38 -8.16 11.10 -6.29
CA PHE A 38 -7.16 12.03 -5.78
C PHE A 38 -6.25 11.36 -4.73
N ALA A 39 -6.84 10.65 -3.77
CA ALA A 39 -6.10 10.07 -2.64
C ALA A 39 -5.11 8.98 -3.07
N VAL A 40 -5.53 8.05 -3.94
CA VAL A 40 -4.71 6.89 -4.32
C VAL A 40 -3.47 7.32 -5.14
N PRO A 41 -3.58 8.14 -6.20
CA PRO A 41 -2.41 8.54 -6.97
C PRO A 41 -1.47 9.47 -6.19
N LEU A 42 -2.01 10.36 -5.34
CA LEU A 42 -1.20 11.23 -4.48
C LEU A 42 -0.31 10.42 -3.54
N VAL A 43 -0.92 9.46 -2.83
CA VAL A 43 -0.17 8.62 -1.88
C VAL A 43 0.81 7.72 -2.64
N LEU A 44 0.44 7.15 -3.79
CA LEU A 44 1.36 6.36 -4.60
C LEU A 44 2.59 7.18 -5.05
N ALA A 45 2.39 8.42 -5.51
CA ALA A 45 3.47 9.30 -5.95
C ALA A 45 4.43 9.63 -4.81
N LEU A 46 3.89 10.05 -3.65
CA LEU A 46 4.68 10.32 -2.46
C LEU A 46 5.38 9.04 -1.95
N ASP A 47 4.71 7.89 -2.01
CA ASP A 47 5.28 6.62 -1.56
C ASP A 47 6.45 6.18 -2.43
N PHE A 48 6.35 6.41 -3.74
CA PHE A 48 7.41 6.13 -4.70
C PHE A 48 8.61 7.05 -4.44
N THR A 49 8.38 8.36 -4.27
CA THR A 49 9.42 9.34 -3.94
C THR A 49 10.11 9.02 -2.61
N ALA A 50 9.35 8.71 -1.56
CA ALA A 50 9.90 8.27 -0.27
C ALA A 50 10.77 7.01 -0.41
N SER A 51 10.36 6.06 -1.25
CA SER A 51 11.13 4.82 -1.48
C SER A 51 12.44 5.08 -2.24
N LEU A 52 12.42 6.02 -3.19
CA LEU A 52 13.63 6.43 -3.91
C LEU A 52 14.63 7.13 -2.98
N ILE A 53 14.15 8.05 -2.14
CA ILE A 53 14.98 8.78 -1.17
C ILE A 53 15.60 7.83 -0.14
N LEU A 54 14.83 6.84 0.33
CA LEU A 54 15.31 5.89 1.34
C LEU A 54 16.29 4.83 0.80
N GLY A 55 16.42 4.67 -0.52
CA GLY A 55 17.42 3.80 -1.15
C GLY A 55 17.31 2.31 -0.78
N GLY A 56 16.87 1.47 -1.73
CA GLY A 56 16.71 0.04 -1.52
C GLY A 56 18.04 -0.69 -1.23
N THR A 57 18.27 -1.04 0.04
CA THR A 57 19.38 -1.90 0.45
C THR A 57 19.05 -3.38 0.20
N ASN A 58 20.05 -4.12 -0.32
CA ASN A 58 20.06 -5.57 -0.58
C ASN A 58 19.24 -6.11 -1.78
N ALA A 59 19.41 -5.50 -2.95
CA ALA A 59 18.84 -5.98 -4.22
C ALA A 59 19.39 -7.34 -4.72
N LYS A 60 20.53 -7.81 -4.20
CA LYS A 60 21.28 -8.95 -4.77
C LYS A 60 20.69 -10.34 -4.48
N LYS A 61 19.74 -10.48 -3.54
CA LYS A 61 19.10 -11.76 -3.16
C LYS A 61 17.72 -11.99 -3.78
N ALA A 62 17.30 -11.15 -4.72
CA ALA A 62 15.96 -11.21 -5.28
C ALA A 62 15.76 -12.47 -6.15
N ASN A 63 14.64 -13.17 -5.94
CA ASN A 63 14.26 -14.30 -6.78
C ASN A 63 13.46 -13.79 -7.99
N TRP A 64 14.16 -13.52 -9.09
CA TRP A 64 13.57 -13.02 -10.33
C TRP A 64 12.55 -13.96 -10.98
N ALA A 65 12.60 -15.27 -10.71
CA ALA A 65 11.61 -16.20 -11.24
C ALA A 65 10.22 -15.95 -10.64
N GLU A 66 10.15 -15.70 -9.33
CA GLU A 66 8.88 -15.35 -8.66
C GLU A 66 8.41 -13.93 -9.06
N VAL A 67 9.34 -12.97 -9.26
CA VAL A 67 8.97 -11.64 -9.80
C VAL A 67 8.34 -11.78 -11.18
N LYS A 68 9.00 -12.45 -12.13
CA LYS A 68 8.50 -12.62 -13.50
C LYS A 68 7.18 -13.38 -13.54
N LEU A 69 6.93 -14.27 -12.59
CA LEU A 69 5.68 -15.00 -12.48
C LEU A 69 4.55 -14.12 -11.95
N LEU A 70 4.79 -13.31 -10.92
CA LEU A 70 3.77 -12.45 -10.30
C LEU A 70 3.47 -11.20 -11.11
N LEU A 71 4.49 -10.60 -11.74
CA LEU A 71 4.40 -9.31 -12.42
C LEU A 71 3.30 -9.23 -13.49
N PRO A 72 3.15 -10.17 -14.45
CA PRO A 72 2.13 -10.05 -15.48
C PRO A 72 0.71 -10.07 -14.91
N PHE A 73 0.46 -10.92 -13.91
CA PHE A 73 -0.82 -10.97 -13.20
C PHE A 73 -1.03 -9.74 -12.31
N GLY A 74 0.05 -9.22 -11.70
CA GLY A 74 0.06 -7.95 -10.98
C GLY A 74 -0.33 -6.77 -11.86
N MET A 75 0.29 -6.66 -13.04
CA MET A 75 0.00 -5.60 -14.01
C MET A 75 -1.43 -5.72 -14.55
N LEU A 76 -1.90 -6.93 -14.88
CA LEU A 76 -3.30 -7.16 -15.24
C LEU A 76 -4.25 -6.75 -14.10
N GLY A 77 -3.95 -7.17 -12.87
CA GLY A 77 -4.69 -6.75 -11.68
C GLY A 77 -4.69 -5.23 -11.51
N ALA A 78 -3.56 -4.57 -11.72
CA ALA A 78 -3.42 -3.12 -11.63
C ALA A 78 -4.27 -2.40 -12.69
N CYS A 79 -4.33 -2.91 -13.93
CA CYS A 79 -5.25 -2.39 -14.95
C CYS A 79 -6.71 -2.53 -14.51
N ILE A 80 -7.11 -3.69 -13.97
CA ILE A 80 -8.46 -3.91 -13.43
C ILE A 80 -8.76 -2.95 -12.27
N GLY A 81 -7.81 -2.77 -11.35
CA GLY A 81 -7.96 -1.87 -10.21
C GLY A 81 -8.02 -0.39 -10.62
N ALA A 82 -7.19 0.02 -11.58
CA ALA A 82 -7.21 1.38 -12.13
C ALA A 82 -8.53 1.66 -12.89
N TYR A 83 -9.01 0.70 -13.67
CA TYR A 83 -10.33 0.77 -14.29
C TYR A 83 -11.44 0.90 -13.24
N GLY A 84 -11.38 0.07 -12.19
CA GLY A 84 -12.30 0.14 -11.06
C GLY A 84 -12.30 1.51 -10.39
N LEU A 85 -11.13 2.10 -10.18
CA LEU A 85 -10.97 3.43 -9.58
C LEU A 85 -11.65 4.54 -10.40
N LEU A 86 -11.66 4.39 -11.73
CA LEU A 86 -12.19 5.39 -12.66
C LEU A 86 -13.69 5.21 -12.96
N LYS A 87 -14.19 3.97 -12.92
CA LYS A 87 -15.54 3.64 -13.44
C LYS A 87 -16.50 3.09 -12.41
N LEU A 88 -16.03 2.55 -11.28
CA LEU A 88 -16.94 2.02 -10.26
C LEU A 88 -17.54 3.15 -9.43
N PRO A 89 -18.80 2.99 -8.96
CA PRO A 89 -19.39 3.91 -8.01
C PRO A 89 -18.57 3.95 -6.72
N THR A 90 -18.48 5.13 -6.10
CA THR A 90 -17.65 5.35 -4.91
C THR A 90 -18.02 4.42 -3.75
N THR A 91 -19.31 4.17 -3.53
CA THR A 91 -19.83 3.38 -2.41
C THR A 91 -19.30 1.94 -2.35
N PRO A 92 -19.46 1.08 -3.37
CA PRO A 92 -18.92 -0.28 -3.36
C PRO A 92 -17.39 -0.30 -3.25
N VAL A 93 -16.68 0.68 -3.81
CA VAL A 93 -15.23 0.78 -3.68
C VAL A 93 -14.81 1.05 -2.24
N LEU A 94 -15.49 1.98 -1.55
CA LEU A 94 -15.22 2.28 -0.13
C LEU A 94 -15.57 1.11 0.79
N LEU A 95 -16.68 0.41 0.53
CA LEU A 95 -17.05 -0.80 1.30
C LEU A 95 -16.01 -1.91 1.12
N THR A 96 -15.58 -2.14 -0.12
CA THR A 96 -14.55 -3.17 -0.41
C THR A 96 -13.21 -2.78 0.21
N LEU A 97 -12.83 -1.50 0.15
CA LEU A 97 -11.64 -0.97 0.83
C LEU A 97 -11.73 -1.21 2.34
N GLY A 98 -12.84 -0.85 2.98
CA GLY A 98 -13.06 -1.02 4.42
C GLY A 98 -13.01 -2.49 4.85
N ALA A 99 -13.65 -3.38 4.09
CA ALA A 99 -13.59 -4.83 4.31
C ALA A 99 -12.16 -5.37 4.16
N PHE A 100 -11.45 -4.94 3.12
CA PHE A 100 -10.07 -5.33 2.85
C PHE A 100 -9.14 -4.89 3.99
N THR A 101 -9.21 -3.62 4.41
CA THR A 101 -8.37 -3.10 5.51
C THR A 101 -8.70 -3.77 6.83
N MET A 102 -9.98 -4.01 7.14
CA MET A 102 -10.38 -4.74 8.35
C MET A 102 -9.86 -6.17 8.36
N PHE A 103 -10.01 -6.91 7.26
CA PHE A 103 -9.53 -8.29 7.15
C PHE A 103 -8.04 -8.40 7.46
N PHE A 104 -7.21 -7.53 6.84
CA PHE A 104 -5.78 -7.50 7.13
C PHE A 104 -5.46 -6.97 8.52
N GLY A 105 -6.26 -6.03 9.04
CA GLY A 105 -6.16 -5.53 10.40
C GLY A 105 -6.33 -6.63 11.44
N PHE A 106 -7.41 -7.41 11.34
CA PHE A 106 -7.65 -8.57 12.21
C PHE A 106 -6.53 -9.61 12.08
N ARG A 107 -6.13 -9.95 10.85
CA ARG A 107 -5.05 -10.91 10.62
C ARG A 107 -3.74 -10.49 11.33
N ASN A 108 -3.42 -9.20 11.29
CA ASN A 108 -2.26 -8.62 11.95
C ASN A 108 -2.38 -8.63 13.48
N ILE A 109 -3.57 -8.38 14.03
CA ILE A 109 -3.81 -8.43 15.48
C ILE A 109 -3.61 -9.86 16.03
N TYR A 110 -4.17 -10.85 15.33
CA TYR A 110 -4.11 -12.26 15.75
C TYR A 110 -2.81 -12.96 15.35
N GLY A 111 -1.90 -12.28 14.65
CA GLY A 111 -0.62 -12.86 14.26
C GLY A 111 -0.76 -14.11 13.38
N LEU A 112 -1.82 -14.18 12.56
CA LEU A 112 -2.13 -15.34 11.73
C LEU A 112 -1.11 -15.49 10.60
N GLN A 113 -0.01 -16.16 10.93
CA GLN A 113 1.04 -16.51 10.00
C GLN A 113 0.55 -17.65 9.10
N PRO A 114 0.63 -17.49 7.78
CA PRO A 114 0.25 -18.55 6.87
C PRO A 114 1.15 -19.78 7.02
N VAL A 115 0.57 -20.96 7.24
CA VAL A 115 1.29 -22.24 7.35
C VAL A 115 1.28 -22.99 6.00
N GLY A 116 2.40 -23.62 5.65
CA GLY A 116 2.54 -24.52 4.49
C GLY A 116 3.07 -23.87 3.21
N ARG A 117 3.65 -24.71 2.32
CA ARG A 117 4.15 -24.28 1.01
C ARG A 117 3.01 -24.14 0.02
N LEU A 118 2.98 -23.02 -0.72
CA LEU A 118 2.01 -22.80 -1.80
C LEU A 118 2.57 -23.25 -3.16
N SER A 119 1.69 -23.77 -4.01
CA SER A 119 2.03 -24.07 -5.41
C SER A 119 2.23 -22.77 -6.21
N ARG A 120 2.97 -22.84 -7.32
CA ARG A 120 3.19 -21.69 -8.22
C ARG A 120 1.91 -21.16 -8.85
N ALA A 121 0.87 -21.99 -8.97
CA ALA A 121 -0.42 -21.57 -9.51
C ALA A 121 -1.07 -20.44 -8.68
N TRP A 122 -0.75 -20.35 -7.38
CA TRP A 122 -1.22 -19.28 -6.51
C TRP A 122 -0.59 -17.91 -6.81
N ALA A 123 0.41 -17.83 -7.68
CA ALA A 123 0.92 -16.55 -8.18
C ALA A 123 -0.15 -15.77 -8.96
N ILE A 124 -1.07 -16.47 -9.63
CA ILE A 124 -2.15 -15.86 -10.41
C ILE A 124 -3.12 -15.07 -9.50
N PRO A 125 -3.81 -15.69 -8.53
CA PRO A 125 -4.71 -14.95 -7.64
C PRO A 125 -3.97 -13.96 -6.76
N ALA A 126 -2.73 -14.27 -6.32
CA ALA A 126 -1.94 -13.33 -5.52
C ALA A 126 -1.54 -12.08 -6.32
N GLY A 127 -1.13 -12.26 -7.57
CA GLY A 127 -0.78 -11.18 -8.48
C GLY A 127 -2.01 -10.32 -8.82
N LEU A 128 -3.10 -10.93 -9.27
CA LEU A 128 -4.34 -10.22 -9.59
C LEU A 128 -4.87 -9.44 -8.37
N ALA A 129 -4.92 -10.06 -7.20
CA ALA A 129 -5.39 -9.42 -5.97
C ALA A 129 -4.44 -8.30 -5.51
N GLY A 130 -3.13 -8.52 -5.56
CA GLY A 130 -2.13 -7.52 -5.17
C GLY A 130 -2.15 -6.30 -6.10
N GLY A 131 -2.17 -6.53 -7.42
CA GLY A 131 -2.24 -5.47 -8.42
C GLY A 131 -3.53 -4.67 -8.32
N SER A 132 -4.68 -5.35 -8.25
CA SER A 132 -5.99 -4.70 -8.20
C SER A 132 -6.20 -3.91 -6.91
N ALA A 133 -5.92 -4.51 -5.74
CA ALA A 133 -5.96 -3.78 -4.48
C ALA A 133 -4.93 -2.63 -4.45
N GLY A 134 -3.77 -2.83 -5.07
CA GLY A 134 -2.76 -1.79 -5.16
C GLY A 134 -3.17 -0.58 -6.00
N ALA A 135 -3.83 -0.79 -7.14
CA ALA A 135 -4.31 0.31 -7.97
C ALA A 135 -5.63 0.91 -7.48
N LEU A 136 -6.52 0.11 -6.90
CA LEU A 136 -7.83 0.56 -6.44
C LEU A 136 -7.76 1.25 -5.06
N PHE A 137 -6.87 0.77 -4.20
CA PHE A 137 -6.81 1.17 -2.78
C PHE A 137 -5.45 1.73 -2.35
N GLY A 138 -4.42 1.69 -3.20
CA GLY A 138 -3.04 1.93 -2.79
C GLY A 138 -2.46 0.81 -1.92
N ALA A 139 -3.18 -0.30 -1.74
CA ALA A 139 -2.93 -1.31 -0.71
C ALA A 139 -2.59 -2.70 -1.28
N GLY A 140 -1.67 -2.78 -2.23
CA GLY A 140 -1.37 -4.02 -2.96
C GLY A 140 -0.41 -4.99 -2.26
N SER A 141 0.28 -4.54 -1.21
CA SER A 141 1.35 -5.28 -0.53
C SER A 141 0.94 -6.62 0.09
N PRO A 142 -0.23 -6.76 0.76
CA PRO A 142 -0.51 -7.97 1.53
C PRO A 142 -0.67 -9.28 0.71
N PRO A 143 -1.37 -9.31 -0.44
CA PRO A 143 -1.42 -10.52 -1.28
C PRO A 143 -0.04 -10.99 -1.76
N TYR A 144 0.83 -10.06 -2.17
CA TYR A 144 2.18 -10.38 -2.63
C TYR A 144 3.03 -11.00 -1.51
N ILE A 145 3.02 -10.40 -0.32
CA ILE A 145 3.85 -10.89 0.79
C ILE A 145 3.34 -12.24 1.33
N MET A 146 2.02 -12.46 1.33
CA MET A 146 1.42 -13.75 1.70
C MET A 146 1.82 -14.90 0.76
N TYR A 147 1.98 -14.62 -0.53
CA TYR A 147 2.46 -15.61 -1.48
C TYR A 147 3.97 -15.86 -1.33
N LEU A 148 4.79 -14.78 -1.30
CA LEU A 148 6.25 -14.89 -1.26
C LEU A 148 6.75 -15.57 0.02
N THR A 149 6.16 -15.28 1.18
CA THR A 149 6.53 -15.90 2.47
C THR A 149 6.27 -17.41 2.52
N ARG A 150 5.36 -17.93 1.69
CA ARG A 150 5.10 -19.37 1.56
C ARG A 150 5.94 -20.07 0.49
N ARG A 151 6.66 -19.31 -0.35
CA ARG A 151 7.48 -19.81 -1.46
C ARG A 151 8.97 -19.76 -1.15
N LEU A 152 9.41 -18.69 -0.51
CA LEU A 152 10.82 -18.44 -0.18
C LEU A 152 11.05 -18.66 1.31
N LEU A 153 12.01 -19.53 1.64
CA LEU A 153 12.38 -19.83 3.03
C LEU A 153 13.31 -18.76 3.62
N ASP A 154 14.15 -18.15 2.79
CA ASP A 154 15.04 -17.07 3.22
C ASP A 154 14.29 -15.74 3.32
N LYS A 155 14.25 -15.18 4.53
CA LYS A 155 13.64 -13.87 4.80
C LYS A 155 14.31 -12.75 3.99
N GLY A 156 15.62 -12.86 3.73
CA GLY A 156 16.35 -11.92 2.89
C GLY A 156 15.87 -11.94 1.44
N ALA A 157 15.71 -13.12 0.87
CA ALA A 157 15.15 -13.32 -0.47
C ALA A 157 13.69 -12.85 -0.57
N VAL A 158 12.84 -13.11 0.44
CA VAL A 158 11.45 -12.58 0.47
C VAL A 158 11.47 -11.07 0.37
N ARG A 159 12.24 -10.39 1.23
CA ARG A 159 12.31 -8.93 1.28
C ARG A 159 12.83 -8.34 -0.03
N ALA A 160 13.94 -8.88 -0.55
CA ALA A 160 14.53 -8.41 -1.82
C ALA A 160 13.58 -8.60 -3.02
N THR A 161 12.92 -9.76 -3.11
CA THR A 161 11.95 -10.07 -4.16
C THR A 161 10.73 -9.15 -4.08
N PHE A 162 10.20 -8.96 -2.87
CA PHE A 162 9.06 -8.09 -2.63
C PHE A 162 9.38 -6.63 -2.96
N SER A 163 10.56 -6.12 -2.57
CA SER A 163 10.98 -4.76 -2.90
C SER A 163 11.03 -4.51 -4.41
N TRP A 164 11.62 -5.42 -5.19
CA TRP A 164 11.64 -5.31 -6.65
C TRP A 164 10.24 -5.36 -7.25
N LEU A 165 9.40 -6.28 -6.76
CA LEU A 165 8.04 -6.42 -7.25
C LEU A 165 7.24 -5.13 -7.03
N ILE A 166 7.28 -4.56 -5.82
CA ILE A 166 6.58 -3.31 -5.51
C ILE A 166 7.16 -2.12 -6.28
N ALA A 167 8.47 -2.09 -6.53
CA ALA A 167 9.08 -1.03 -7.33
C ALA A 167 8.60 -1.06 -8.78
N ILE A 168 8.59 -2.23 -9.43
CA ILE A 168 8.16 -2.37 -10.82
C ILE A 168 6.63 -2.15 -10.93
N ASP A 169 5.85 -2.81 -10.07
CA ASP A 169 4.39 -2.68 -10.00
C ASP A 169 3.95 -1.24 -9.66
N GLY A 170 4.64 -0.58 -8.73
CA GLY A 170 4.43 0.82 -8.38
C GLY A 170 4.74 1.77 -9.54
N GLY A 171 5.87 1.57 -10.23
CA GLY A 171 6.22 2.33 -11.42
C GLY A 171 5.20 2.15 -12.55
N PHE A 172 4.74 0.92 -12.78
CA PHE A 172 3.69 0.65 -13.75
C PHE A 172 2.38 1.37 -13.41
N ARG A 173 1.94 1.34 -12.15
CA ARG A 173 0.75 2.08 -11.71
C ARG A 173 0.89 3.60 -11.85
N LEU A 174 2.07 4.16 -11.57
CA LEU A 174 2.34 5.57 -11.83
C LEU A 174 2.16 5.90 -13.32
N GLY A 175 2.67 5.04 -14.20
CA GLY A 175 2.43 5.13 -15.63
C GLY A 175 0.94 5.08 -15.99
N LEU A 176 0.18 4.14 -15.42
CA LEU A 176 -1.28 4.05 -15.63
C LEU A 176 -2.00 5.33 -15.17
N PHE A 177 -1.68 5.86 -13.99
CA PHE A 177 -2.31 7.08 -13.49
C PHE A 177 -1.89 8.35 -14.24
N LEU A 178 -0.68 8.37 -14.79
CA LEU A 178 -0.24 9.41 -15.70
C LEU A 178 -1.05 9.38 -17.00
N LEU A 179 -1.18 8.19 -17.61
CA LEU A 179 -1.96 7.99 -18.84
C LEU A 179 -3.45 8.29 -18.63
N ALA A 180 -3.98 7.98 -17.44
CA ALA A 180 -5.35 8.33 -17.06
C ALA A 180 -5.54 9.83 -16.74
N GLY A 181 -4.48 10.64 -16.79
CA GLY A 181 -4.53 12.08 -16.50
C GLY A 181 -4.65 12.44 -15.02
N LEU A 182 -4.70 11.46 -14.11
CA LEU A 182 -4.88 11.70 -12.67
C LEU A 182 -3.70 12.48 -12.06
N LEU A 183 -2.48 12.22 -12.55
CA LEU A 183 -1.27 12.92 -12.08
C LEU A 183 -1.11 14.33 -12.69
N LEU A 184 -1.90 14.67 -13.70
CA LEU A 184 -1.88 15.97 -14.36
C LEU A 184 -2.84 16.98 -13.72
N ASP A 185 -3.68 16.55 -12.78
CA ASP A 185 -4.58 17.43 -12.05
C ASP A 185 -3.77 18.47 -11.23
N PRO A 186 -3.97 19.79 -11.45
CA PRO A 186 -3.27 20.84 -10.71
C PRO A 186 -3.45 20.75 -9.19
N LYS A 187 -4.63 20.29 -8.72
CA LYS A 187 -4.91 20.08 -7.30
C LYS A 187 -4.03 18.97 -6.74
N LEU A 188 -3.80 17.91 -7.52
CA LEU A 188 -2.92 16.81 -7.10
C LEU A 188 -1.46 17.25 -7.09
N GLN A 189 -1.01 18.00 -8.10
CA GLN A 189 0.36 18.51 -8.16
C GLN A 189 0.69 19.46 -7.01
N THR A 190 -0.23 20.37 -6.67
CA THR A 190 -0.08 21.25 -5.51
C THR A 190 -0.06 20.47 -4.20
N ALA A 191 -0.96 19.50 -4.03
CA ALA A 191 -0.97 18.63 -2.85
C ALA A 191 0.29 17.76 -2.75
N TYR A 192 0.82 17.28 -3.87
CA TYR A 192 2.07 16.53 -3.93
C TYR A 192 3.25 17.42 -3.50
N ALA A 193 3.41 18.59 -4.12
CA ALA A 193 4.49 19.53 -3.79
C ALA A 193 4.46 19.95 -2.31
N LEU A 194 3.28 20.31 -1.79
CA LEU A 194 3.11 20.65 -0.38
C LEU A 194 3.26 19.43 0.54
N GLY A 195 2.92 18.24 0.06
CA GLY A 195 2.97 16.98 0.79
C GLY A 195 4.38 16.41 0.97
N LEU A 196 5.36 16.84 0.14
CA LEU A 196 6.75 16.40 0.25
C LEU A 196 7.38 16.77 1.60
N VAL A 197 7.10 17.97 2.11
CA VAL A 197 7.67 18.43 3.39
C VAL A 197 7.11 17.64 4.58
N PRO A 198 5.78 17.53 4.78
CA PRO A 198 5.21 16.69 5.84
C PRO A 198 5.59 15.21 5.70
N MET A 199 5.67 14.69 4.47
CA MET A 199 6.15 13.33 4.20
C MET A 199 7.58 13.16 4.74
N ALA A 200 8.50 14.05 4.39
CA ALA A 200 9.89 13.97 4.83
C ALA A 200 10.02 14.10 6.36
N ILE A 201 9.29 15.04 6.98
CA ILE A 201 9.28 15.23 8.44
C ILE A 201 8.73 13.98 9.14
N GLY A 202 7.59 13.46 8.68
CA GLY A 202 6.99 12.24 9.23
C GLY A 202 7.95 11.07 9.12
N LEU A 203 8.50 10.83 7.93
CA LEU A 203 9.41 9.72 7.69
C LEU A 203 10.69 9.80 8.55
N TYR A 204 11.29 10.98 8.64
CA TYR A 204 12.49 11.22 9.45
C TYR A 204 12.24 11.04 10.94
N SER A 205 11.16 11.65 11.46
CA SER A 205 10.79 11.53 12.87
C SER A 205 10.40 10.10 13.24
N GLY A 206 9.62 9.42 12.40
CA GLY A 206 9.24 8.02 12.58
C GLY A 206 10.44 7.07 12.57
N ASN A 207 11.39 7.27 11.66
CA ASN A 207 12.61 6.44 11.60
C ASN A 207 13.54 6.65 12.79
N LYS A 208 13.49 7.82 13.44
CA LYS A 208 14.26 8.09 14.67
C LYS A 208 13.64 7.47 15.91
N VAL A 209 12.32 7.26 15.90
CA VAL A 209 11.58 6.66 17.01
C VAL A 209 11.93 5.17 17.06
N HIS A 210 12.90 4.85 17.91
CA HIS A 210 13.21 3.47 18.30
C HIS A 210 12.17 3.04 19.33
N LEU A 211 11.04 2.53 18.84
CA LEU A 211 10.16 1.78 19.71
C LEU A 211 10.81 0.43 19.97
N ASP A 212 11.12 0.13 21.23
CA ASP A 212 11.45 -1.21 21.74
C ASP A 212 10.21 -2.14 21.69
N MET A 213 9.47 -2.07 20.60
CA MET A 213 8.33 -2.91 20.32
C MET A 213 8.83 -4.15 19.61
N THR A 214 8.54 -5.31 20.22
CA THR A 214 8.68 -6.60 19.53
C THR A 214 7.94 -6.55 18.19
N SER A 215 8.43 -7.27 17.17
CA SER A 215 7.82 -7.29 15.84
C SER A 215 6.31 -7.61 15.86
N GLY A 216 5.86 -8.35 16.87
CA GLY A 216 4.44 -8.65 17.10
C GLY A 216 3.62 -7.48 17.65
N GLY A 217 4.18 -6.67 18.55
CA GLY A 217 3.50 -5.48 19.07
C GLY A 217 3.23 -4.44 17.99
N MET A 218 4.20 -4.22 17.10
CA MET A 218 4.04 -3.31 15.96
C MET A 218 2.95 -3.80 14.98
N LEU A 219 2.92 -5.11 14.71
CA LEU A 219 1.89 -5.71 13.86
C LEU A 219 0.49 -5.46 14.42
N ARG A 220 0.31 -5.58 15.75
CA ARG A 220 -0.97 -5.31 16.43
C ARG A 220 -1.39 -3.85 16.33
N VAL A 221 -0.47 -2.89 16.51
CA VAL A 221 -0.78 -1.46 16.40
C VAL A 221 -1.20 -1.10 14.98
N VAL A 222 -0.45 -1.54 13.97
CA VAL A 222 -0.84 -1.36 12.56
C VAL A 222 -2.18 -2.04 12.28
N GLY A 223 -2.39 -3.24 12.82
CA GLY A 223 -3.65 -3.96 12.72
C GLY A 223 -4.83 -3.20 13.31
N ALA A 224 -4.68 -2.61 14.49
CA ALA A 224 -5.71 -1.80 15.14
C ALA A 224 -6.05 -0.55 14.32
N LEU A 225 -5.04 0.16 13.81
CA LEU A 225 -5.24 1.33 12.95
C LEU A 225 -5.97 0.98 11.65
N LEU A 226 -5.67 -0.17 11.06
CA LEU A 226 -6.37 -0.69 9.89
C LEU A 226 -7.84 -0.99 10.15
N VAL A 227 -8.14 -1.64 11.28
CA VAL A 227 -9.53 -1.93 11.68
C VAL A 227 -10.30 -0.63 11.92
N LEU A 228 -9.72 0.32 12.66
CA LEU A 228 -10.32 1.63 12.91
C LEU A 228 -10.58 2.41 11.61
N SER A 229 -9.58 2.45 10.72
CA SER A 229 -9.71 3.11 9.41
C SER A 229 -10.79 2.47 8.55
N GLY A 230 -10.87 1.14 8.54
CA GLY A 230 -11.93 0.41 7.84
C GLY A 230 -13.32 0.68 8.43
N ALA A 231 -13.45 0.72 9.76
CA ALA A 231 -14.71 1.02 10.45
C ALA A 231 -15.23 2.43 10.09
N MET A 232 -14.34 3.42 10.05
CA MET A 232 -14.69 4.80 9.67
C MET A 232 -15.21 4.89 8.22
N LEU A 233 -14.70 4.06 7.31
CA LEU A 233 -15.21 4.00 5.93
C LEU A 233 -16.64 3.45 5.86
N PHE A 234 -16.96 2.41 6.65
CA PHE A 234 -18.32 1.90 6.74
C PHE A 234 -19.28 2.94 7.32
N LEU A 235 -18.86 3.66 8.37
CA LEU A 235 -19.66 4.74 8.97
C LEU A 235 -19.92 5.87 7.98
N LYS A 236 -18.93 6.25 7.17
CA LYS A 236 -19.11 7.26 6.12
C LYS A 236 -20.09 6.83 5.03
N VAL A 237 -20.15 5.54 4.70
CA VAL A 237 -21.10 5.03 3.71
C VAL A 237 -22.52 4.93 4.27
N ALA A 238 -22.66 4.72 5.59
CA ALA A 238 -23.95 4.61 6.26
C ALA A 238 -24.60 5.97 6.62
N ALA A 239 -23.82 7.06 6.65
CA ALA A 239 -24.27 8.42 6.93
C ALA A 239 -24.66 9.16 5.65
#